data_AF-A0A2T2RWR2-F1
#
_entry.id   AF-A0A2T2RWR2-F1
#
_cell.length_a   1.000
_cell.length_b   1.000
_cell.length_c   1.000
_cell.angle_alpha   90.00
_cell.angle_beta   90.00
_cell.angle_gamma   90.00
#
_symmetry.space_group_name_H-M   'P 1'
#
loop_
_entity.id
_entity.type
_entity.pdbx_description
1 polymer ?
#
loop_
_entity_poly.entity_id
_entity_poly.type
_entity_poly.pdbx_seq_one_letter_code
_entity_poly.pdbx_strand_id
1 'polypeptide(L)'
;LDIVNTFLLDGMKVVGELFGSGQMQLPFVLQSAETMKAAVGYLEQYMEKEEAGDSAKGTLVLAPVKGDVHDIGKNLVDIILSNNGYRVINLGIKQTVDNIIAAYQEHDADCIAMSGLLVKSTAFMKENLETFNEQGISTPVILGGAALTPKFVYGNCQDTYKGKVVYGKDAFSDLNFMEKLMPAKAASKWDDFQGFQGEFAEDEAEESSNGKKSSRKKAATAEEGNGKASTATATVSEEATSKESKPEPAPVADTRRSEAITLDLERPTPPFWGTKVLTPEDIPLDEMFWYLDLQALIAGQWQFRKRKDQSREEYNAFLEETVYPILEKWKQRIKDEQLLHPQASYGYFPCNAEGNTLHLYDP
;
A
#
# COMPACT_ATOMS: atom_id res chain seq x y z
N LEU A 1 18.44 29.24 0.61
CA LEU A 1 17.11 28.58 0.62
C LEU A 1 16.31 28.76 -0.68
N ASP A 2 16.34 29.93 -1.33
CA ASP A 2 15.52 30.24 -2.52
C ASP A 2 15.63 29.23 -3.68
N ILE A 3 16.82 28.69 -3.94
CA ILE A 3 17.00 27.69 -5.01
C ILE A 3 16.17 26.43 -4.73
N VAL A 4 16.18 25.98 -3.47
CA VAL A 4 15.44 24.79 -3.06
C VAL A 4 13.94 25.07 -3.11
N ASN A 5 13.51 26.15 -2.47
CA ASN A 5 12.09 26.43 -2.26
C ASN A 5 11.35 26.81 -3.54
N THR A 6 12.03 27.50 -4.47
CA THR A 6 11.39 27.99 -5.69
C THR A 6 11.66 27.07 -6.88
N PHE A 7 12.89 26.62 -7.11
CA PHE A 7 13.19 25.88 -8.36
C PHE A 7 13.13 24.37 -8.19
N LEU A 8 13.73 23.83 -7.12
CA LEU A 8 13.76 22.38 -6.92
C LEU A 8 12.38 21.83 -6.55
N LEU A 9 11.67 22.50 -5.64
CA LEU A 9 10.32 22.09 -5.26
C LEU A 9 9.31 22.24 -6.42
N ASP A 10 9.38 23.31 -7.23
CA ASP A 10 8.53 23.45 -8.41
C ASP A 10 8.80 22.34 -9.43
N GLY A 11 10.07 21.97 -9.64
CA GLY A 11 10.44 20.83 -10.48
C GLY A 11 9.84 19.52 -9.97
N MET A 12 9.87 19.29 -8.66
CA MET A 12 9.26 18.11 -8.03
C MET A 12 7.73 18.12 -8.11
N LYS A 13 7.10 19.29 -8.07
CA LYS A 13 5.65 19.42 -8.29
C LYS A 13 5.27 18.96 -9.70
N VAL A 14 6.01 19.39 -10.73
CA VAL A 14 5.79 18.92 -12.11
C VAL A 14 5.96 17.40 -12.22
N VAL A 15 6.99 16.83 -11.58
CA VAL A 15 7.18 15.37 -11.50
C VAL A 15 5.97 14.68 -10.85
N GLY A 16 5.45 15.24 -9.76
CA GLY A 16 4.24 14.76 -9.09
C GLY A 16 3.00 14.78 -9.98
N GLU A 17 2.77 15.88 -10.70
CA GLU A 17 1.65 16.03 -11.65
C GLU A 17 1.76 15.05 -12.83
N LEU A 18 2.95 14.89 -13.41
CA LEU A 18 3.20 13.94 -14.49
C LEU A 18 3.01 12.50 -14.03
N PHE A 19 3.45 12.14 -12.82
CA PHE A 19 3.19 10.81 -12.28
C PHE A 19 1.71 10.59 -11.98
N GLY A 20 1.04 11.55 -11.34
CA GLY A 20 -0.38 11.46 -10.99
C GLY A 20 -1.29 11.34 -12.21
N SER A 21 -0.93 11.98 -13.33
CA SER A 21 -1.59 11.81 -14.63
C SER A 21 -1.23 10.52 -15.36
N GLY A 22 -0.23 9.77 -14.86
CA GLY A 22 0.32 8.56 -15.47
C GLY A 22 1.29 8.82 -16.62
N GLN A 23 1.64 10.07 -16.90
CA GLN A 23 2.59 10.45 -17.95
C GLN A 23 4.04 10.16 -17.57
N MET A 24 4.34 10.07 -16.27
CA MET A 24 5.64 9.67 -15.73
C MET A 24 5.48 8.41 -14.86
N GLN A 25 6.48 7.54 -14.93
CA GLN A 25 6.48 6.23 -14.26
C GLN A 25 7.37 6.29 -13.02
N LEU A 26 7.15 5.39 -12.06
CA LEU A 26 7.79 5.47 -10.75
C LEU A 26 9.33 5.54 -10.81
N PRO A 27 10.01 4.74 -11.66
CA PRO A 27 11.47 4.80 -11.72
C PRO A 27 12.01 6.18 -12.13
N PHE A 28 11.28 6.93 -12.96
CA PHE A 28 11.66 8.29 -13.32
C PHE A 28 11.43 9.26 -12.15
N VAL A 29 10.37 9.07 -11.36
CA VAL A 29 10.14 9.85 -10.13
C VAL A 29 11.27 9.60 -9.13
N LEU A 30 11.69 8.35 -8.96
CA LEU A 30 12.84 8.00 -8.12
C LEU A 30 14.15 8.59 -8.64
N GLN A 31 14.34 8.66 -9.95
CA GLN A 31 15.52 9.31 -10.53
C GLN A 31 15.52 10.83 -10.32
N SER A 32 14.35 11.47 -10.44
CA SER A 32 14.17 12.89 -10.09
C SER A 32 14.44 13.14 -8.61
N ALA A 33 13.99 12.23 -7.73
CA ALA A 33 14.30 12.23 -6.30
C ALA A 33 15.80 12.25 -6.02
N GLU A 34 16.56 11.34 -6.65
CA GLU A 34 18.01 11.25 -6.50
C GLU A 34 18.69 12.55 -6.96
N THR A 35 18.21 13.14 -8.05
CA THR A 35 18.71 14.43 -8.56
C THR A 35 18.44 15.56 -7.56
N MET A 36 17.24 15.61 -6.99
CA MET A 36 16.89 16.58 -5.96
C MET A 36 17.76 16.42 -4.71
N LYS A 37 17.90 15.20 -4.20
CA LYS A 37 18.73 14.90 -3.03
C LYS A 37 20.19 15.29 -3.25
N ALA A 38 20.74 15.00 -4.43
CA ALA A 38 22.10 15.41 -4.78
C ALA A 38 22.24 16.94 -4.84
N ALA A 39 21.26 17.65 -5.41
CA ALA A 39 21.25 19.11 -5.46
C ALA A 39 21.15 19.73 -4.06
N VAL A 40 20.24 19.26 -3.21
CA VAL A 40 20.10 19.74 -1.83
C VAL A 40 21.38 19.48 -1.03
N GLY A 41 21.93 18.26 -1.08
CA GLY A 41 23.17 17.93 -0.38
C GLY A 41 24.37 18.78 -0.85
N TYR A 42 24.38 19.19 -2.12
CA TYR A 42 25.36 20.17 -2.59
C TYR A 42 25.09 21.59 -2.07
N LEU A 43 23.83 21.99 -1.94
CA LEU A 43 23.46 23.33 -1.48
C LEU A 43 23.62 23.50 0.04
N GLU A 44 23.49 22.45 0.83
CA GLU A 44 23.62 22.44 2.30
C GLU A 44 24.92 23.10 2.79
N GLN A 45 26.04 22.90 2.07
CA GLN A 45 27.33 23.51 2.43
C GLN A 45 27.35 25.04 2.34
N TYR A 46 26.37 25.63 1.65
CA TYR A 46 26.20 27.07 1.46
C TYR A 46 25.06 27.66 2.29
N MET A 47 24.33 26.84 3.07
CA MET A 47 23.27 27.32 3.96
C MET A 47 23.86 27.70 5.32
N GLU A 48 23.42 28.81 5.91
CA GLU A 48 23.80 29.17 7.28
C GLU A 48 23.22 28.15 8.27
N LYS A 49 23.92 27.87 9.38
CA LYS A 49 23.51 26.86 10.36
C LYS A 49 22.13 27.12 11.01
N GLU A 50 21.66 28.37 11.00
CA GLU A 50 20.31 28.73 11.46
C GLU A 50 19.25 28.58 10.35
N GLU A 51 19.62 28.76 9.08
CA GLU A 51 18.78 28.46 7.91
C GLU A 51 18.73 26.95 7.57
N ALA A 52 19.66 26.17 8.11
CA ALA A 52 19.70 24.71 8.04
C ALA A 52 18.75 24.03 9.05
N GLY A 53 18.04 24.81 9.88
CA GLY A 53 17.01 24.32 10.79
C GLY A 53 15.76 23.89 10.01
N ASP A 54 15.63 22.57 9.84
CA ASP A 54 14.43 21.82 9.40
C ASP A 54 13.42 22.62 8.58
N SER A 55 13.79 23.00 7.35
CA SER A 55 12.94 23.72 6.40
C SER A 55 11.81 22.85 5.83
N ALA A 56 11.39 21.82 6.56
CA ALA A 56 10.38 20.89 6.14
C ALA A 56 8.99 21.56 6.16
N LYS A 57 8.18 21.30 5.13
CA LYS A 57 6.80 21.78 5.04
C LYS A 57 5.90 21.24 6.16
N GLY A 58 6.30 20.12 6.75
CA GLY A 58 5.64 19.40 7.84
C GLY A 58 6.32 18.08 8.13
N THR A 59 6.03 17.50 9.28
CA THR A 59 6.65 16.25 9.75
C THR A 59 5.63 15.11 9.80
N LEU A 60 5.98 13.94 9.27
CA LEU A 60 5.17 12.73 9.28
C LEU A 60 5.92 11.58 9.97
N VAL A 61 5.27 10.86 10.88
CA VAL A 61 5.73 9.53 11.31
C VAL A 61 5.13 8.46 10.42
N LEU A 62 5.96 7.62 9.82
CA LEU A 62 5.55 6.56 8.91
C LEU A 62 5.95 5.19 9.47
N ALA A 63 4.96 4.34 9.75
CA ALA A 63 5.19 3.05 10.40
C ALA A 63 4.28 1.94 9.85
N PRO A 64 4.78 0.72 9.63
CA PRO A 64 3.92 -0.44 9.46
C PRO A 64 3.51 -0.97 10.83
N VAL A 65 2.34 -1.60 10.89
CA VAL A 65 1.84 -2.15 12.14
C VAL A 65 2.56 -3.43 12.56
N LYS A 66 2.39 -3.78 13.83
CA LYS A 66 3.00 -4.95 14.47
C LYS A 66 2.80 -6.22 13.64
N GLY A 67 3.89 -6.97 13.45
CA GLY A 67 3.87 -8.24 12.73
C GLY A 67 3.85 -8.09 11.20
N ASP A 68 3.74 -6.87 10.67
CA ASP A 68 3.85 -6.61 9.25
C ASP A 68 5.29 -6.26 8.86
N VAL A 69 5.79 -6.94 7.82
CA VAL A 69 7.17 -6.81 7.31
C VAL A 69 7.22 -6.13 5.95
N HIS A 70 6.07 -5.90 5.34
CA HIS A 70 6.01 -5.36 4.00
C HIS A 70 6.23 -3.85 4.06
N ASP A 71 7.19 -3.37 3.29
CA ASP A 71 7.64 -1.98 3.36
C ASP A 71 7.78 -1.32 2.00
N ILE A 72 7.57 -2.03 0.89
CA ILE A 72 7.71 -1.47 -0.47
C ILE A 72 6.81 -0.23 -0.65
N GLY A 73 5.51 -0.37 -0.37
CA GLY A 73 4.56 0.76 -0.47
C GLY A 73 4.87 1.89 0.52
N LYS A 74 5.34 1.54 1.72
CA LYS A 74 5.76 2.51 2.74
C LYS A 74 6.98 3.31 2.29
N ASN A 75 8.01 2.64 1.80
CA ASN A 75 9.23 3.29 1.32
C ASN A 75 8.93 4.16 0.10
N LEU A 76 7.94 3.79 -0.71
CA LEU A 76 7.44 4.67 -1.76
C LEU A 76 6.83 5.95 -1.19
N VAL A 77 5.95 5.86 -0.19
CA VAL A 77 5.37 7.04 0.50
C VAL A 77 6.48 7.94 1.08
N ASP A 78 7.45 7.33 1.75
CA ASP A 78 8.62 8.04 2.30
C ASP A 78 9.36 8.83 1.22
N ILE A 79 9.75 8.17 0.12
CA ILE A 79 10.47 8.82 -0.96
C ILE A 79 9.64 9.96 -1.55
N ILE A 80 8.36 9.73 -1.86
CA ILE A 80 7.50 10.75 -2.47
C ILE A 80 7.36 11.98 -1.56
N LEU A 81 7.07 11.79 -0.26
CA LEU A 81 6.90 12.92 0.67
C LEU A 81 8.22 13.64 0.94
N SER A 82 9.31 12.89 1.17
CA SER A 82 10.65 13.46 1.37
C SER A 82 11.07 14.33 0.20
N ASN A 83 10.82 13.90 -1.05
CA ASN A 83 11.13 14.71 -2.23
C ASN A 83 10.20 15.92 -2.42
N ASN A 84 9.05 15.96 -1.75
CA ASN A 84 8.17 17.12 -1.80
C ASN A 84 8.42 18.09 -0.64
N GLY A 85 9.52 17.90 0.10
CA GLY A 85 9.97 18.79 1.16
C GLY A 85 9.32 18.51 2.52
N TYR A 86 8.77 17.33 2.74
CA TYR A 86 8.29 16.89 4.05
C TYR A 86 9.38 16.13 4.80
N ARG A 87 9.39 16.23 6.13
CA ARG A 87 10.25 15.41 6.98
C ARG A 87 9.54 14.10 7.29
N VAL A 88 10.06 12.98 6.81
CA VAL A 88 9.49 11.65 7.06
C VAL A 88 10.32 10.90 8.08
N ILE A 89 9.72 10.58 9.23
CA ILE A 89 10.28 9.70 10.25
C ILE A 89 9.82 8.27 9.95
N ASN A 90 10.61 7.57 9.14
CA ASN A 90 10.32 6.20 8.77
C ASN A 90 10.84 5.21 9.83
N LEU A 91 9.93 4.57 10.55
CA LEU A 91 10.28 3.68 11.66
C LEU A 91 10.71 2.26 11.22
N GLY A 92 10.79 1.96 9.92
CA GLY A 92 11.18 0.62 9.46
C GLY A 92 10.02 -0.38 9.51
N ILE A 93 10.23 -1.63 9.99
CA ILE A 93 9.22 -2.71 9.97
C ILE A 93 8.84 -3.23 11.36
N LYS A 94 7.68 -3.91 11.48
CA LYS A 94 7.19 -4.57 12.71
C LYS A 94 7.09 -3.62 13.93
N GLN A 95 6.60 -2.39 13.74
CA GLN A 95 6.58 -1.40 14.82
C GLN A 95 5.42 -1.61 15.80
N THR A 96 5.70 -1.39 17.09
CA THR A 96 4.69 -1.35 18.15
C THR A 96 4.04 0.02 18.24
N VAL A 97 2.85 0.10 18.83
CA VAL A 97 2.16 1.38 19.05
C VAL A 97 3.00 2.34 19.90
N ASP A 98 3.70 1.82 20.93
CA ASP A 98 4.56 2.62 21.80
C ASP A 98 5.70 3.30 21.04
N ASN A 99 6.31 2.61 20.08
CA ASN A 99 7.36 3.19 19.24
C ASN A 99 6.82 4.30 18.34
N ILE A 100 5.59 4.13 17.82
CA ILE A 100 4.93 5.13 16.99
C ILE A 100 4.63 6.38 17.84
N ILE A 101 4.09 6.19 19.04
CA ILE A 101 3.79 7.29 19.98
C ILE A 101 5.06 8.02 20.38
N ALA A 102 6.12 7.29 20.73
CA ALA A 102 7.41 7.87 21.11
C ALA A 102 7.98 8.73 19.97
N ALA A 103 7.99 8.22 18.74
CA ALA A 103 8.47 8.97 17.59
C ALA A 103 7.59 10.19 17.26
N TYR A 104 6.27 10.06 17.41
CA TYR A 104 5.33 11.16 17.25
C TYR A 104 5.62 12.31 18.23
N GLN A 105 5.87 11.98 19.49
CA GLN A 105 6.20 12.95 20.55
C GLN A 105 7.62 13.52 20.40
N GLU A 106 8.61 12.70 20.05
CA GLU A 106 10.01 13.11 19.91
C GLU A 106 10.21 14.09 18.74
N HIS A 107 9.41 13.96 17.69
CA HIS A 107 9.57 14.74 16.46
C HIS A 107 8.43 15.72 16.19
N ASP A 108 7.53 15.92 17.16
CA ASP A 108 6.38 16.82 17.07
C ASP A 108 5.63 16.65 15.74
N ALA A 109 5.33 15.40 15.37
CA ALA A 109 4.87 15.09 14.03
C ALA A 109 3.45 15.64 13.77
N ASP A 110 3.23 16.20 12.58
CA ASP A 110 1.97 16.78 12.15
C ASP A 110 0.93 15.75 11.75
N CYS A 111 1.39 14.55 11.38
CA CYS A 111 0.58 13.44 10.89
C CYS A 111 1.25 12.11 11.21
N ILE A 112 0.45 11.06 11.43
CA ILE A 112 0.91 9.67 11.55
C ILE A 112 0.37 8.89 10.35
N ALA A 113 1.21 8.18 9.63
CA ALA A 113 0.81 7.26 8.57
C ALA A 113 1.12 5.81 8.96
N MET A 114 0.10 4.95 8.89
CA MET A 114 0.23 3.52 9.14
C MET A 114 0.01 2.69 7.88
N SER A 115 0.91 1.73 7.63
CA SER A 115 0.85 0.82 6.47
C SER A 115 0.58 -0.64 6.86
N GLY A 116 -0.22 -1.36 6.07
CA GLY A 116 -0.54 -2.77 6.32
C GLY A 116 -0.88 -3.57 5.05
N LEU A 117 -0.24 -4.72 4.88
CA LEU A 117 -0.50 -5.65 3.76
C LEU A 117 -1.38 -6.84 4.15
N LEU A 118 -1.35 -7.27 5.41
CA LEU A 118 -2.08 -8.45 5.86
C LEU A 118 -3.45 -8.09 6.43
N VAL A 119 -4.42 -9.00 6.31
CA VAL A 119 -5.76 -8.82 6.93
C VAL A 119 -5.64 -8.68 8.45
N LYS A 120 -4.69 -9.36 9.10
CA LYS A 120 -4.44 -9.18 10.54
C LYS A 120 -3.90 -7.78 10.88
N SER A 121 -3.18 -7.14 9.96
CA SER A 121 -2.64 -5.79 10.12
C SER A 121 -3.76 -4.77 10.32
N THR A 122 -4.93 -4.96 9.71
CA THR A 122 -6.05 -4.02 9.84
C THR A 122 -6.63 -4.00 11.26
N ALA A 123 -6.64 -5.14 11.97
CA ALA A 123 -7.04 -5.22 13.37
C ALA A 123 -6.06 -4.45 14.28
N PHE A 124 -4.75 -4.66 14.09
CA PHE A 124 -3.73 -3.92 14.83
C PHE A 124 -3.78 -2.41 14.59
N MET A 125 -4.08 -1.97 13.36
CA MET A 125 -4.29 -0.54 13.09
C MET A 125 -5.43 0.04 13.92
N LYS A 126 -6.54 -0.68 14.06
CA LYS A 126 -7.68 -0.25 14.86
C LYS A 126 -7.31 -0.17 16.35
N GLU A 127 -6.62 -1.18 16.88
CA GLU A 127 -6.12 -1.19 18.27
C GLU A 127 -5.15 -0.03 18.55
N ASN A 128 -4.28 0.30 17.59
CA ASN A 128 -3.39 1.46 17.70
C ASN A 128 -4.17 2.77 17.81
N LEU A 129 -5.26 2.93 17.05
CA LEU A 129 -6.11 4.12 17.13
C LEU A 129 -6.85 4.23 18.48
N GLU A 130 -7.28 3.10 19.06
CA GLU A 130 -7.84 3.06 20.41
C GLU A 130 -6.81 3.56 21.42
N THR A 131 -5.57 3.07 21.31
CA THR A 131 -4.46 3.49 22.16
C THR A 131 -4.13 4.98 21.99
N PHE A 132 -4.17 5.51 20.76
CA PHE A 132 -3.97 6.95 20.51
C PHE A 132 -5.03 7.80 21.23
N ASN A 133 -6.29 7.38 21.23
CA ASN A 133 -7.34 8.06 21.97
C ASN A 133 -7.10 8.05 23.48
N GLU A 134 -6.61 6.93 24.03
CA GLU A 134 -6.29 6.80 25.46
C GLU A 134 -5.15 7.75 25.86
N GLN A 135 -4.18 7.95 24.97
CA GLN A 135 -3.06 8.87 25.15
C GLN A 135 -3.39 10.32 24.75
N GLY A 136 -4.63 10.61 24.34
CA GLY A 136 -5.06 11.95 23.95
C GLY A 136 -4.45 12.46 22.65
N ILE A 137 -3.91 11.57 21.81
CA ILE A 137 -3.37 11.91 20.49
C ILE A 137 -4.56 12.09 19.52
N SER A 138 -4.68 13.27 18.93
CA SER A 138 -5.76 13.64 18.02
C SER A 138 -5.30 13.94 16.58
N THR A 139 -4.00 14.00 16.36
CA THR A 139 -3.39 14.33 15.05
C THR A 139 -3.96 13.44 13.93
N PRO A 140 -4.11 13.95 12.70
CA PRO A 140 -4.62 13.16 11.59
C PRO A 140 -3.80 11.89 11.35
N VAL A 141 -4.51 10.79 11.08
CA VAL A 141 -3.91 9.49 10.80
C VAL A 141 -4.22 9.05 9.37
N ILE A 142 -3.20 8.82 8.56
CA ILE A 142 -3.34 8.21 7.24
C ILE A 142 -3.22 6.69 7.38
N LEU A 143 -4.19 5.95 6.85
CA LEU A 143 -4.18 4.48 6.83
C LEU A 143 -4.13 3.98 5.39
N GLY A 144 -3.09 3.22 5.05
CA GLY A 144 -2.87 2.71 3.70
C GLY A 144 -2.28 1.30 3.65
N GLY A 145 -2.23 0.73 2.45
CA GLY A 145 -1.73 -0.62 2.20
C GLY A 145 -2.80 -1.58 1.67
N ALA A 146 -2.37 -2.69 1.05
CA ALA A 146 -3.27 -3.46 0.17
C ALA A 146 -4.38 -4.23 0.90
N ALA A 147 -4.28 -4.43 2.21
CA ALA A 147 -5.37 -5.03 2.99
C ALA A 147 -6.49 -4.04 3.33
N LEU A 148 -6.25 -2.73 3.19
CA LEU A 148 -7.22 -1.71 3.55
C LEU A 148 -8.17 -1.38 2.40
N THR A 149 -9.39 -1.01 2.79
CA THR A 149 -10.41 -0.51 1.87
C THR A 149 -10.97 0.80 2.39
N PRO A 150 -11.47 1.69 1.52
CA PRO A 150 -12.11 2.93 1.94
C PRO A 150 -13.25 2.69 2.94
N LYS A 151 -14.03 1.62 2.75
CA LYS A 151 -15.15 1.25 3.63
C LYS A 151 -14.67 0.92 5.05
N PHE A 152 -13.56 0.17 5.15
CA PHE A 152 -13.00 -0.19 6.46
C PHE A 152 -12.40 1.04 7.17
N VAL A 153 -11.66 1.89 6.44
CA VAL A 153 -11.05 3.08 7.03
C VAL A 153 -12.09 4.10 7.48
N TYR A 154 -13.00 4.51 6.60
CA TYR A 154 -13.99 5.55 6.93
C TYR A 154 -15.18 5.04 7.77
N GLY A 155 -15.34 3.72 7.91
CA GLY A 155 -16.28 3.13 8.86
C GLY A 155 -15.56 2.74 10.14
N ASN A 156 -15.00 1.53 10.16
CA ASN A 156 -14.45 0.93 11.37
C ASN A 156 -13.34 1.75 12.03
N CYS A 157 -12.38 2.29 11.28
CA CYS A 157 -11.28 3.05 11.87
C CYS A 157 -11.72 4.44 12.32
N GLN A 158 -12.52 5.15 11.51
CA GLN A 158 -13.02 6.48 11.87
C GLN A 158 -13.98 6.45 13.06
N ASP A 159 -14.83 5.42 13.17
CA ASP A 159 -15.72 5.23 14.33
C ASP A 159 -14.94 4.98 15.63
N THR A 160 -13.68 4.55 15.49
CA THR A 160 -12.81 4.20 16.62
C THR A 160 -11.97 5.40 17.04
N TYR A 161 -11.33 6.09 16.09
CA TYR A 161 -10.44 7.22 16.38
C TYR A 161 -11.20 8.53 16.54
N LYS A 162 -10.87 9.32 17.57
CA LYS A 162 -11.50 10.62 17.80
C LYS A 162 -11.00 11.68 16.80
N GLY A 163 -9.74 11.59 16.41
CA GLY A 163 -9.19 12.44 15.35
C GLY A 163 -9.65 12.01 13.95
N LYS A 164 -9.18 12.70 12.92
CA LYS A 164 -9.45 12.30 11.52
C LYS A 164 -8.60 11.14 11.07
N VAL A 165 -9.24 10.16 10.44
CA VAL A 165 -8.54 9.14 9.64
C VAL A 165 -8.74 9.40 8.15
N VAL A 166 -7.68 9.20 7.38
CA VAL A 166 -7.67 9.38 5.93
C VAL A 166 -7.28 8.07 5.26
N TYR A 167 -7.98 7.70 4.19
CA TYR A 167 -7.60 6.53 3.41
C TYR A 167 -6.48 6.87 2.42
N GLY A 168 -5.27 6.41 2.74
CA GLY A 168 -4.10 6.47 1.88
C GLY A 168 -4.14 5.37 0.82
N LYS A 169 -4.72 5.68 -0.34
CA LYS A 169 -4.83 4.73 -1.46
C LYS A 169 -3.46 4.41 -2.07
N ASP A 170 -2.59 5.41 -2.17
CA ASP A 170 -1.25 5.35 -2.72
C ASP A 170 -0.42 6.54 -2.20
N ALA A 171 0.89 6.58 -2.50
CA ALA A 171 1.76 7.66 -2.01
C ALA A 171 1.32 9.07 -2.43
N PHE A 172 0.53 9.20 -3.49
CA PHE A 172 0.07 10.50 -4.00
C PHE A 172 -1.18 10.98 -3.28
N SER A 173 -2.08 10.07 -2.86
CA SER A 173 -3.14 10.48 -1.95
C SER A 173 -2.58 11.06 -0.65
N ASP A 174 -1.49 10.48 -0.15
CA ASP A 174 -0.83 10.90 1.08
C ASP A 174 -0.16 12.27 0.88
N LEU A 175 0.55 12.45 -0.24
CA LEU A 175 1.11 13.74 -0.63
C LEU A 175 0.04 14.83 -0.77
N ASN A 176 -1.02 14.56 -1.53
CA ASN A 176 -2.10 15.52 -1.75
C ASN A 176 -2.78 15.93 -0.44
N PHE A 177 -2.97 14.98 0.47
CA PHE A 177 -3.51 15.28 1.80
C PHE A 177 -2.57 16.19 2.58
N MET A 178 -1.27 15.88 2.63
CA MET A 178 -0.28 16.71 3.31
C MET A 178 -0.16 18.12 2.71
N GLU A 179 -0.23 18.25 1.38
CA GLU A 179 -0.21 19.55 0.68
C GLU A 179 -1.39 20.45 1.03
N LYS A 180 -2.53 19.87 1.41
CA LYS A 180 -3.68 20.62 1.92
C LYS A 180 -3.61 20.85 3.41
N LEU A 181 -3.18 19.82 4.16
CA LEU A 181 -3.12 19.84 5.62
C LEU A 181 -2.20 20.96 6.13
N MET A 182 -0.99 21.08 5.60
CA MET A 182 -0.01 22.02 6.16
C MET A 182 -0.42 23.49 5.98
N PRO A 183 -0.89 23.95 4.80
CA PRO A 183 -1.48 25.28 4.66
C PRO A 183 -2.71 25.49 5.56
N ALA A 184 -3.58 24.48 5.68
CA ALA A 184 -4.76 24.59 6.54
C ALA A 184 -4.38 24.71 8.03
N LYS A 185 -3.38 23.96 8.51
CA LYS A 185 -2.85 24.09 9.88
C LYS A 185 -2.25 25.48 10.09
N ALA A 186 -1.44 25.98 9.14
CA ALA A 186 -0.87 27.33 9.22
C ALA A 186 -1.95 28.43 9.24
N ALA A 187 -3.03 28.25 8.50
CA ALA A 187 -4.18 29.17 8.47
C ALA A 187 -5.18 28.98 9.62
N SER A 188 -4.93 28.05 10.55
CA SER A 188 -5.89 27.66 11.60
C SER A 188 -7.27 27.25 11.04
N LYS A 189 -7.26 26.57 9.89
CA LYS A 189 -8.42 26.01 9.16
C LYS A 189 -8.45 24.48 9.19
N TRP A 190 -7.67 23.88 10.07
CA TRP A 190 -7.71 22.45 10.37
C TRP A 190 -8.08 22.24 11.84
N ASP A 191 -9.02 21.35 12.08
CA ASP A 191 -9.37 20.85 13.40
C ASP A 191 -9.20 19.34 13.41
N ASP A 192 -8.48 18.81 14.39
CA ASP A 192 -8.15 17.39 14.47
C ASP A 192 -9.39 16.48 14.53
N PHE A 193 -10.53 16.96 15.05
CA PHE A 193 -11.77 16.21 15.21
C PHE A 193 -12.75 16.45 14.04
N GLN A 194 -12.78 17.66 13.49
CA GLN A 194 -13.73 18.09 12.47
C GLN A 194 -13.17 18.08 11.05
N GLY A 195 -11.85 18.15 10.89
CA GLY A 195 -11.12 18.12 9.62
C GLY A 195 -10.90 19.53 9.07
N PHE A 196 -10.90 19.65 7.74
CA PHE A 196 -10.79 20.94 7.07
C PHE A 196 -12.01 21.83 7.36
N GLN A 197 -11.77 23.14 7.50
CA GLN A 197 -12.78 24.15 7.81
C GLN A 197 -12.73 25.30 6.79
N GLY A 198 -13.87 25.98 6.60
CA GLY A 198 -13.97 27.12 5.69
C GLY A 198 -13.75 26.73 4.23
N GLU A 199 -12.99 27.54 3.48
CA GLU A 199 -12.70 27.34 2.05
C GLU A 199 -12.05 25.98 1.74
N PHE A 200 -11.21 25.47 2.65
CA PHE A 200 -10.57 24.15 2.50
C PHE A 200 -11.58 22.98 2.57
N ALA A 201 -12.72 23.16 3.25
CA ALA A 201 -13.75 22.13 3.33
C ALA A 201 -14.59 22.04 2.03
N GLU A 202 -14.73 23.17 1.32
CA GLU A 202 -15.45 23.24 0.05
C GLU A 202 -14.64 22.53 -1.06
N ASP A 203 -13.33 22.74 -1.10
CA ASP A 203 -12.41 22.08 -2.04
C ASP A 203 -12.42 20.54 -1.90
N GLU A 204 -12.46 20.02 -0.66
CA GLU A 204 -12.59 18.57 -0.42
C GLU A 204 -13.94 17.99 -0.89
N ALA A 205 -15.02 18.75 -0.69
CA ALA A 205 -16.36 18.35 -1.10
C ALA A 205 -16.48 18.30 -2.63
N GLU A 206 -15.87 19.26 -3.34
CA GLU A 206 -15.82 19.29 -4.80
C GLU A 206 -15.01 18.12 -5.38
N GLU A 207 -13.83 17.82 -4.84
CA GLU A 207 -13.01 16.66 -5.25
C GLU A 207 -13.72 15.32 -5.01
N SER A 208 -14.37 15.18 -3.86
CA SER A 208 -15.18 14.01 -3.52
C SER A 208 -16.38 13.84 -4.46
N SER A 209 -16.95 14.95 -4.95
CA SER A 209 -18.05 14.95 -5.93
C SER A 209 -17.59 14.58 -7.35
N ASN A 210 -16.40 15.02 -7.77
CA ASN A 210 -15.80 14.68 -9.06
C ASN A 210 -15.30 13.22 -9.10
N GLY A 211 -14.82 12.67 -7.97
CA GLY A 211 -14.51 11.25 -7.82
C GLY A 211 -15.73 10.33 -7.95
N LYS A 212 -16.91 10.77 -7.49
CA LYS A 212 -18.19 10.04 -7.64
C LYS A 212 -18.72 10.02 -9.08
N LYS A 213 -18.45 11.05 -9.91
CA LYS A 213 -18.82 11.05 -11.34
C LYS A 213 -17.92 10.10 -12.16
N SER A 214 -16.64 9.98 -11.82
CA SER A 214 -15.69 9.08 -12.48
C SER A 214 -15.96 7.59 -12.21
N SER A 215 -16.44 7.26 -11.01
CA SER A 215 -16.83 5.90 -10.62
C SER A 215 -18.18 5.45 -11.21
N ARG A 216 -19.14 6.37 -11.43
CA ARG A 216 -20.39 6.04 -12.15
C ARG A 216 -20.20 5.82 -13.65
N LYS A 217 -19.23 6.50 -14.30
CA LYS A 217 -19.02 6.38 -15.75
C LYS A 217 -18.29 5.09 -16.15
N LYS A 218 -17.52 4.47 -15.25
CA LYS A 218 -16.85 3.17 -15.48
C LYS A 218 -17.76 1.95 -15.35
N ALA A 219 -18.93 2.08 -14.71
CA ALA A 219 -19.93 1.01 -14.65
C ALA A 219 -20.80 0.94 -15.92
N ALA A 220 -20.85 2.01 -16.72
CA ALA A 220 -21.75 2.13 -17.88
C ALA A 220 -21.08 1.80 -19.24
N THR A 221 -19.78 1.49 -19.27
CA THR A 221 -19.04 1.20 -20.53
C THR A 221 -18.46 -0.22 -20.58
N ALA A 222 -18.89 -1.13 -19.70
CA ALA A 222 -18.46 -2.53 -19.68
C ALA A 222 -19.55 -3.52 -20.18
N GLU A 223 -20.65 -3.03 -20.75
CA GLU A 223 -21.67 -3.85 -21.40
C GLU A 223 -21.71 -3.57 -22.90
N GLU A 224 -20.72 -4.06 -23.65
CA GLU A 224 -20.92 -4.47 -25.04
C GLU A 224 -19.74 -5.34 -25.52
N GLY A 225 -20.01 -6.63 -25.69
CA GLY A 225 -19.12 -7.57 -26.40
C GLY A 225 -18.54 -8.71 -25.55
N ASN A 226 -19.32 -9.74 -25.23
CA ASN A 226 -19.36 -10.99 -26.00
C ASN A 226 -20.11 -12.09 -25.21
N GLY A 227 -20.94 -12.86 -25.88
CA GLY A 227 -21.99 -13.66 -25.27
C GLY A 227 -21.64 -15.10 -24.84
N LYS A 228 -22.52 -15.61 -23.96
CA LYS A 228 -22.88 -17.01 -23.61
C LYS A 228 -21.79 -17.83 -22.88
N ALA A 229 -22.03 -18.51 -21.74
CA ALA A 229 -23.26 -19.09 -21.23
C ALA A 229 -23.28 -19.25 -19.69
N SER A 230 -24.50 -19.07 -19.16
CA SER A 230 -25.17 -19.75 -18.04
C SER A 230 -24.59 -19.66 -16.62
N THR A 231 -25.28 -18.96 -15.72
CA THR A 231 -26.05 -19.59 -14.63
C THR A 231 -27.00 -18.61 -13.93
N ALA A 232 -28.05 -19.18 -13.33
CA ALA A 232 -29.31 -18.57 -12.95
C ALA A 232 -29.26 -17.49 -11.86
N THR A 233 -30.14 -16.50 -12.05
CA THR A 233 -30.51 -15.39 -11.17
C THR A 233 -31.38 -15.88 -10.01
N ALA A 234 -31.15 -15.35 -8.80
CA ALA A 234 -32.17 -15.22 -7.76
C ALA A 234 -32.04 -13.83 -7.13
N THR A 235 -32.94 -12.94 -7.54
CA THR A 235 -33.19 -11.61 -6.96
C THR A 235 -33.90 -11.73 -5.62
N VAL A 236 -33.38 -11.06 -4.59
CA VAL A 236 -34.20 -10.61 -3.46
C VAL A 236 -33.77 -9.19 -3.07
N SER A 237 -34.65 -8.24 -3.35
CA SER A 237 -34.72 -6.93 -2.72
C SER A 237 -35.19 -7.10 -1.27
N GLU A 238 -34.60 -6.41 -0.29
CA GLU A 238 -35.35 -6.14 0.94
C GLU A 238 -34.86 -4.92 1.73
N GLU A 239 -35.87 -4.23 2.23
CA GLU A 239 -35.86 -2.95 2.93
C GLU A 239 -35.26 -3.06 4.34
N ALA A 240 -34.71 -1.92 4.78
CA ALA A 240 -34.19 -1.72 6.11
C ALA A 240 -35.30 -1.81 7.18
N THR A 241 -35.12 -2.70 8.16
CA THR A 241 -35.68 -2.52 9.50
C THR A 241 -34.64 -2.84 10.56
N SER A 242 -34.49 -1.90 11.49
CA SER A 242 -33.65 -1.97 12.68
C SER A 242 -34.15 -3.05 13.65
N LYS A 243 -33.30 -4.02 13.97
CA LYS A 243 -33.47 -4.90 15.13
C LYS A 243 -32.15 -5.09 15.87
N GLU A 244 -32.20 -4.84 17.17
CA GLU A 244 -31.14 -5.07 18.15
C GLU A 244 -30.53 -6.47 18.00
N SER A 245 -29.20 -6.52 17.90
CA SER A 245 -28.43 -7.75 17.75
C SER A 245 -28.34 -8.50 19.08
N LYS A 246 -29.10 -9.59 19.18
CA LYS A 246 -28.74 -10.69 20.10
C LYS A 246 -27.45 -11.35 19.60
N PRO A 247 -26.60 -11.88 20.50
CA PRO A 247 -25.39 -12.59 20.09
C PRO A 247 -25.78 -13.80 19.23
N GLU A 248 -25.31 -13.81 17.98
CA GLU A 248 -25.46 -14.97 17.10
C GLU A 248 -24.77 -16.18 17.76
N PRO A 249 -25.42 -17.36 17.80
CA PRO A 249 -24.74 -18.58 18.19
C PRO A 249 -23.60 -18.82 17.19
N ALA A 250 -22.44 -19.25 17.70
CA ALA A 250 -21.27 -19.56 16.89
C ALA A 250 -21.68 -20.42 15.67
N PRO A 251 -21.18 -20.11 14.46
CA PRO A 251 -21.56 -20.86 13.26
C PRO A 251 -21.27 -22.34 13.51
N VAL A 252 -22.32 -23.17 13.44
CA VAL A 252 -22.19 -24.62 13.55
C VAL A 252 -21.31 -25.05 12.37
N ALA A 253 -20.12 -25.55 12.66
CA ALA A 253 -19.19 -26.00 11.63
C ALA A 253 -19.89 -27.08 10.79
N ASP A 254 -20.22 -26.78 9.53
CA ASP A 254 -20.76 -27.78 8.62
C ASP A 254 -19.63 -28.77 8.30
N THR A 255 -19.76 -29.99 8.84
CA THR A 255 -18.83 -31.09 8.59
C THR A 255 -19.34 -32.00 7.48
N ARG A 256 -20.45 -31.65 6.80
CA ARG A 256 -20.94 -32.47 5.68
C ARG A 256 -19.99 -32.34 4.50
N ARG A 257 -19.43 -33.49 4.14
CA ARG A 257 -18.61 -33.64 2.94
C ARG A 257 -19.49 -33.54 1.69
N SER A 258 -18.98 -32.88 0.65
CA SER A 258 -19.69 -32.75 -0.63
C SER A 258 -19.98 -34.12 -1.24
N GLU A 259 -21.25 -34.36 -1.61
CA GLU A 259 -21.70 -35.57 -2.31
C GLU A 259 -21.12 -35.69 -3.73
N ALA A 260 -20.54 -34.61 -4.27
CA ALA A 260 -19.94 -34.57 -5.60
C ALA A 260 -18.54 -35.22 -5.69
N ILE A 261 -17.95 -35.66 -4.56
CA ILE A 261 -16.60 -36.23 -4.52
C ILE A 261 -16.67 -37.72 -4.23
N THR A 262 -16.25 -38.55 -5.19
CA THR A 262 -16.11 -39.99 -5.01
C THR A 262 -14.98 -40.32 -4.03
N LEU A 263 -15.21 -41.31 -3.16
CA LEU A 263 -14.24 -41.74 -2.14
C LEU A 263 -13.14 -42.65 -2.68
N ASP A 264 -13.41 -43.30 -3.81
CA ASP A 264 -12.50 -44.23 -4.44
C ASP A 264 -11.63 -43.51 -5.47
N LEU A 265 -10.64 -42.77 -4.96
CA LEU A 265 -9.63 -42.09 -5.75
C LEU A 265 -8.27 -42.71 -5.42
N GLU A 266 -7.52 -43.11 -6.44
CA GLU A 266 -6.14 -43.51 -6.28
C GLU A 266 -5.33 -42.31 -5.77
N ARG A 267 -4.78 -42.43 -4.56
CA ARG A 267 -4.00 -41.36 -3.94
C ARG A 267 -2.60 -41.35 -4.54
N PRO A 268 -2.11 -40.21 -5.07
CA PRO A 268 -0.76 -40.13 -5.58
C PRO A 268 0.24 -40.37 -4.44
N THR A 269 1.28 -41.16 -4.73
CA THR A 269 2.41 -41.33 -3.80
C THR A 269 3.37 -40.16 -4.00
N PRO A 270 3.76 -39.44 -2.93
CA PRO A 270 4.71 -38.34 -3.07
C PRO A 270 6.10 -38.86 -3.44
N PRO A 271 6.96 -38.02 -4.05
CA PRO A 271 8.30 -38.42 -4.45
C PRO A 271 9.21 -38.77 -3.25
N PHE A 272 8.92 -38.24 -2.06
CA PHE A 272 9.55 -38.56 -0.79
C PHE A 272 8.60 -38.22 0.36
N TRP A 273 8.93 -38.67 1.57
CA TRP A 273 8.24 -38.29 2.80
C TRP A 273 9.17 -37.47 3.71
N GLY A 274 8.63 -36.53 4.47
CA GLY A 274 9.39 -35.63 5.35
C GLY A 274 9.71 -34.28 4.71
N THR A 275 10.60 -33.54 5.37
CA THR A 275 11.05 -32.21 4.95
C THR A 275 12.32 -32.28 4.14
N LYS A 276 12.37 -31.53 3.04
CA LYS A 276 13.59 -31.23 2.29
C LYS A 276 13.83 -29.72 2.29
N VAL A 277 15.07 -29.34 2.58
CA VAL A 277 15.54 -27.96 2.48
C VAL A 277 16.33 -27.85 1.18
N LEU A 278 16.02 -26.83 0.39
CA LEU A 278 16.73 -26.43 -0.81
C LEU A 278 17.65 -25.26 -0.45
N THR A 279 18.92 -25.39 -0.79
CA THR A 279 19.93 -24.34 -0.62
C THR A 279 20.06 -23.52 -1.92
N PRO A 280 20.80 -22.40 -1.94
CA PRO A 280 20.97 -21.59 -3.15
C PRO A 280 21.54 -22.38 -4.33
N GLU A 281 22.31 -23.43 -4.08
CA GLU A 281 22.86 -24.33 -5.10
C GLU A 281 21.77 -25.20 -5.78
N ASP A 282 20.67 -25.48 -5.08
CA ASP A 282 19.55 -26.27 -5.60
C ASP A 282 18.56 -25.45 -6.43
N ILE A 283 18.67 -24.11 -6.42
CA ILE A 283 17.71 -23.19 -7.05
C ILE A 283 18.44 -22.27 -8.05
N PRO A 284 18.62 -22.71 -9.32
CA PRO A 284 19.25 -21.89 -10.33
C PRO A 284 18.48 -20.59 -10.57
N LEU A 285 19.18 -19.44 -10.51
CA LEU A 285 18.56 -18.12 -10.70
C LEU A 285 17.85 -17.99 -12.05
N ASP A 286 18.36 -18.62 -13.11
CA ASP A 286 17.72 -18.61 -14.43
C ASP A 286 16.35 -19.29 -14.45
N GLU A 287 16.21 -20.42 -13.75
CA GLU A 287 14.91 -21.09 -13.60
C GLU A 287 13.99 -20.25 -12.73
N MET A 288 14.49 -19.67 -11.64
CA MET A 288 13.70 -18.79 -10.79
C MET A 288 13.20 -17.55 -11.55
N PHE A 289 14.04 -16.93 -12.39
CA PHE A 289 13.65 -15.78 -13.21
C PHE A 289 12.59 -16.13 -14.27
N TRP A 290 12.51 -17.39 -14.71
CA TRP A 290 11.46 -17.86 -15.61
C TRP A 290 10.07 -17.83 -14.94
N TYR A 291 10.00 -18.11 -13.64
CA TYR A 291 8.75 -18.08 -12.86
C TYR A 291 8.34 -16.67 -12.40
N LEU A 292 9.08 -15.63 -12.79
CA LEU A 292 8.78 -14.26 -12.41
C LEU A 292 7.50 -13.78 -13.09
N ASP A 293 6.49 -13.40 -12.28
CA ASP A 293 5.30 -12.74 -12.79
C ASP A 293 5.65 -11.30 -13.22
N LEU A 294 5.87 -11.15 -14.52
CA LEU A 294 6.22 -9.86 -15.13
C LEU A 294 5.11 -8.83 -14.98
N GLN A 295 3.84 -9.24 -14.98
CA GLN A 295 2.74 -8.30 -14.85
C GLN A 295 2.70 -7.70 -13.45
N ALA A 296 2.84 -8.54 -12.41
CA ALA A 296 2.89 -8.10 -11.02
C ALA A 296 4.12 -7.22 -10.77
N LEU A 297 5.29 -7.61 -11.29
CA LEU A 297 6.51 -6.83 -11.15
C LEU A 297 6.41 -5.47 -11.86
N ILE A 298 6.09 -5.46 -13.14
CA ILE A 298 6.16 -4.26 -13.99
C ILE A 298 5.03 -3.29 -13.65
N ALA A 299 3.77 -3.74 -13.67
CA ALA A 299 2.61 -2.86 -13.46
C ALA A 299 2.30 -2.63 -11.97
N GLY A 300 2.65 -3.60 -11.12
CA GLY A 300 2.41 -3.54 -9.67
C GLY A 300 3.57 -2.87 -8.94
N GLN A 301 4.75 -3.48 -8.92
CA GLN A 301 5.86 -3.00 -8.09
C GLN A 301 6.60 -1.82 -8.71
N TRP A 302 6.92 -1.90 -10.00
CA TRP A 302 7.63 -0.83 -10.72
C TRP A 302 6.68 0.25 -11.26
N GLN A 303 5.37 0.03 -11.14
CA GLN A 303 4.31 0.96 -11.55
C GLN A 303 4.37 1.39 -13.02
N PHE A 304 5.12 0.71 -13.89
CA PHE A 304 5.08 0.90 -15.34
C PHE A 304 3.72 0.46 -15.86
N ARG A 305 2.73 1.36 -15.80
CA ARG A 305 1.34 1.07 -16.19
C ARG A 305 1.05 1.69 -17.53
N LYS A 306 0.20 1.03 -18.31
CA LYS A 306 -0.34 1.59 -19.55
C LYS A 306 -1.10 2.88 -19.24
N ARG A 307 -0.77 3.96 -19.95
CA ARG A 307 -1.51 5.22 -19.83
C ARG A 307 -2.90 5.09 -20.44
N LYS A 308 -3.84 5.95 -20.02
CA LYS A 308 -5.24 5.85 -20.47
C LYS A 308 -5.39 6.17 -21.97
N ASP A 309 -4.58 7.09 -22.46
CA ASP A 309 -4.50 7.60 -23.82
C ASP A 309 -3.54 6.80 -24.73
N GLN A 310 -2.69 5.96 -24.15
CA GLN A 310 -1.71 5.16 -24.88
C GLN A 310 -2.32 3.90 -25.51
N SER A 311 -1.96 3.63 -26.75
CA SER A 311 -2.35 2.39 -27.45
C SER A 311 -1.66 1.18 -26.83
N ARG A 312 -2.20 -0.03 -27.07
CA ARG A 312 -1.55 -1.26 -26.57
C ARG A 312 -0.20 -1.50 -27.27
N GLU A 313 -0.11 -1.12 -28.54
CA GLU A 313 1.10 -1.27 -29.35
C GLU A 313 2.21 -0.33 -28.87
N GLU A 314 1.89 0.94 -28.62
CA GLU A 314 2.82 1.91 -28.05
C GLU A 314 3.33 1.48 -26.66
N TYR A 315 2.45 0.90 -25.85
CA TYR A 315 2.82 0.40 -24.54
C TYR A 315 3.75 -0.81 -24.63
N ASN A 316 3.46 -1.76 -25.52
CA ASN A 316 4.33 -2.91 -25.74
C ASN A 316 5.71 -2.48 -26.27
N ALA A 317 5.77 -1.54 -27.21
CA ALA A 317 7.03 -0.97 -27.70
C ALA A 317 7.84 -0.33 -26.57
N PHE A 318 7.19 0.45 -25.71
CA PHE A 318 7.84 1.02 -24.52
C PHE A 318 8.39 -0.06 -23.56
N LEU A 319 7.64 -1.15 -23.35
CA LEU A 319 8.12 -2.26 -22.53
C LEU A 319 9.38 -2.90 -23.13
N GLU A 320 9.40 -3.13 -24.43
CA GLU A 320 10.52 -3.73 -25.16
C GLU A 320 11.76 -2.82 -25.18
N GLU A 321 11.59 -1.54 -25.45
CA GLU A 321 12.70 -0.60 -25.62
C GLU A 321 13.29 -0.12 -24.29
N THR A 322 12.47 -0.05 -23.23
CA THR A 322 12.88 0.57 -21.95
C THR A 322 12.83 -0.40 -20.78
N VAL A 323 11.71 -1.08 -20.57
CA VAL A 323 11.47 -1.80 -19.30
C VAL A 323 12.19 -3.15 -19.25
N TYR A 324 12.11 -3.97 -20.30
CA TYR A 324 12.81 -5.25 -20.34
C TYR A 324 14.34 -5.11 -20.30
N PRO A 325 14.97 -4.13 -20.96
CA PRO A 325 16.40 -3.88 -20.78
C PRO A 325 16.80 -3.57 -19.32
N ILE A 326 15.97 -2.83 -18.58
CA ILE A 326 16.19 -2.58 -17.14
C ILE A 326 16.10 -3.89 -16.36
N LEU A 327 15.09 -4.72 -16.64
CA LEU A 327 14.93 -6.04 -16.01
C LEU A 327 16.14 -6.94 -16.27
N GLU A 328 16.60 -7.02 -17.52
CA GLU A 328 17.76 -7.85 -17.86
C GLU A 328 19.05 -7.35 -17.21
N LYS A 329 19.25 -6.02 -17.15
CA LYS A 329 20.37 -5.44 -16.39
C LYS A 329 20.33 -5.84 -14.91
N TRP A 330 19.16 -5.81 -14.29
CA TRP A 330 19.01 -6.24 -12.89
C TRP A 330 19.23 -7.74 -12.72
N LYS A 331 18.68 -8.59 -13.59
CA LYS A 331 18.94 -10.04 -13.56
C LYS A 331 20.44 -10.34 -13.67
N GLN A 332 21.14 -9.67 -14.58
CA GLN A 332 22.58 -9.84 -14.75
C GLN A 332 23.34 -9.38 -13.50
N ARG A 333 22.99 -8.20 -12.97
CA ARG A 333 23.61 -7.67 -11.75
C ARG A 333 23.40 -8.58 -10.54
N ILE A 334 22.20 -9.16 -10.37
CA ILE A 334 21.90 -10.11 -9.29
C ILE A 334 22.83 -11.32 -9.37
N LYS A 335 23.11 -11.81 -10.58
CA LYS A 335 24.04 -12.93 -10.81
C LYS A 335 25.49 -12.52 -10.53
N ASP A 336 25.94 -11.40 -11.11
CA ASP A 336 27.34 -10.97 -11.05
C ASP A 336 27.77 -10.56 -9.64
N GLU A 337 26.91 -9.82 -8.94
CA GLU A 337 27.17 -9.31 -7.59
C GLU A 337 26.67 -10.27 -6.49
N GLN A 338 26.12 -11.43 -6.86
CA GLN A 338 25.52 -12.41 -5.93
C GLN A 338 24.54 -11.78 -4.92
N LEU A 339 23.62 -10.95 -5.41
CA LEU A 339 22.72 -10.17 -4.55
C LEU A 339 21.58 -10.98 -3.93
N LEU A 340 21.35 -12.22 -4.40
CA LEU A 340 20.22 -13.04 -3.98
C LEU A 340 20.65 -14.49 -3.75
N HIS A 341 20.23 -15.05 -2.62
CA HIS A 341 20.51 -16.44 -2.21
C HIS A 341 19.19 -17.13 -1.88
N PRO A 342 18.44 -17.62 -2.90
CA PRO A 342 17.13 -18.22 -2.68
C PRO A 342 17.25 -19.50 -1.86
N GLN A 343 16.31 -19.70 -0.93
CA GLN A 343 16.21 -20.89 -0.10
C GLN A 343 14.74 -21.26 0.03
N ALA A 344 14.45 -22.56 0.10
CA ALA A 344 13.10 -23.05 0.29
C ALA A 344 13.09 -24.30 1.17
N SER A 345 12.00 -24.52 1.89
CA SER A 345 11.75 -25.77 2.60
C SER A 345 10.38 -26.28 2.18
N TYR A 346 10.32 -27.54 1.76
CA TYR A 346 9.08 -28.19 1.35
C TYR A 346 9.06 -29.62 1.86
N GLY A 347 7.88 -30.22 1.96
CA GLY A 347 7.76 -31.58 2.44
C GLY A 347 6.40 -32.18 2.17
N TYR A 348 6.38 -33.51 2.20
CA TYR A 348 5.17 -34.30 2.08
C TYR A 348 5.00 -35.11 3.36
N PHE A 349 3.81 -35.05 3.95
CA PHE A 349 3.51 -35.69 5.23
C PHE A 349 2.23 -36.50 5.09
N PRO A 350 2.18 -37.72 5.66
CA PRO A 350 0.94 -38.47 5.68
C PRO A 350 -0.10 -37.63 6.42
N CYS A 351 -1.31 -37.55 5.86
CA CYS A 351 -2.37 -36.75 6.45
C CYS A 351 -3.72 -37.43 6.38
N ASN A 352 -4.59 -37.11 7.33
CA ASN A 352 -5.98 -37.55 7.35
C ASN A 352 -6.89 -36.42 7.81
N ALA A 353 -8.02 -36.23 7.13
CA ALA A 353 -9.01 -35.25 7.54
C ALA A 353 -9.98 -35.85 8.58
N GLU A 354 -10.29 -35.08 9.62
CA GLU A 354 -11.35 -35.37 10.59
C GLU A 354 -12.22 -34.12 10.75
N GLY A 355 -13.44 -34.14 10.22
CA GLY A 355 -14.27 -32.95 10.10
C GLY A 355 -13.57 -31.86 9.27
N ASN A 356 -13.36 -30.70 9.89
CA ASN A 356 -12.64 -29.56 9.29
C ASN A 356 -11.17 -29.47 9.72
N THR A 357 -10.65 -30.53 10.36
CA THR A 357 -9.25 -30.62 10.82
C THR A 357 -8.45 -31.52 9.90
N LEU A 358 -7.21 -31.14 9.60
CA LEU A 358 -6.24 -32.00 8.91
C LEU A 358 -5.18 -32.47 9.91
N HIS A 359 -5.18 -33.77 10.21
CA HIS A 359 -4.15 -34.41 11.02
C HIS A 359 -2.94 -34.70 10.14
N LEU A 360 -1.75 -34.27 10.58
CA LEU A 360 -0.46 -34.58 9.97
C LEU A 360 0.25 -35.61 10.85
N TYR A 361 0.80 -36.65 10.24
CA TYR A 361 1.53 -37.71 10.92
C TYR A 361 3.03 -37.61 10.65
N ASP A 362 3.83 -38.20 11.53
CA ASP A 362 5.27 -38.38 11.32
C ASP A 362 5.47 -39.35 10.13
N PRO A 363 6.21 -38.94 9.08
CA PRO A 363 6.35 -39.68 7.83
C PRO A 363 7.03 -41.05 7.89
#